data_AF-A0A0F9J5U3-F1
#
_entry.id   AF-A0A0F9J5U3-F1
#
_cell.length_a   1.000
_cell.length_b   1.000
_cell.length_c   1.000
_cell.angle_alpha   90.00
_cell.angle_beta   90.00
_cell.angle_gamma   90.00
#
_symmetry.space_group_name_H-M   'P 1'
#
loop_
_entity.id
_entity.type
_entity.pdbx_description
1 polymer ?
#
loop_
_entity_poly.entity_id
_entity_poly.type
_entity_poly.pdbx_seq_one_letter_code
_entity_poly.pdbx_strand_id
1 'polypeptide(L)' 'MKYVHPNTTFESVRVMPGKPYSPYPYQQKPYVIHIKNDMALDKFGKKVPSNLPEAHIPLEEFIYRSE' A
#
# COMPACT_ATOMS: atom_id res chain seq x y z
N MET A 1 -1.51 10.96 -1.82
CA MET A 1 -0.30 11.44 -1.10
C MET A 1 0.78 10.38 -1.17
N LYS A 2 2.07 10.71 -1.29
CA LYS A 2 3.18 9.73 -1.24
C LYS A 2 4.21 10.19 -0.21
N TYR A 3 4.57 9.30 0.70
CA TYR A 3 5.63 9.45 1.68
C TYR A 3 6.79 8.53 1.28
N VAL A 4 8.02 9.04 1.30
CA VAL A 4 9.23 8.29 0.97
C VAL A 4 10.15 8.39 2.17
N HIS A 5 10.73 7.27 2.59
CA HIS A 5 11.63 7.27 3.73
C HIS A 5 12.91 8.09 3.39
N PRO A 6 13.34 9.04 4.23
CA PRO A 6 14.41 9.97 3.88
C PRO A 6 15.78 9.30 3.76
N ASN A 7 16.00 8.20 4.49
CA ASN A 7 17.30 7.55 4.62
C ASN A 7 17.41 6.24 3.82
N THR A 8 16.31 5.77 3.23
CA THR A 8 16.27 4.52 2.45
C THR A 8 15.41 4.75 1.22
N THR A 9 16.04 4.71 0.05
CA THR A 9 15.39 4.86 -1.26
C THR A 9 14.39 3.76 -1.58
N PHE A 10 14.34 2.70 -0.77
CA PHE A 10 13.58 1.48 -1.03
C PHE A 10 12.29 1.36 -0.22
N GLU A 11 11.90 2.39 0.53
CA GLU A 11 10.64 2.39 1.29
C GLU A 11 9.74 3.58 0.95
N SER A 12 8.48 3.31 0.62
CA SER A 12 7.49 4.35 0.42
C SER A 12 6.07 3.92 0.78
N VAL A 13 5.27 4.86 1.26
CA VAL A 13 3.85 4.67 1.55
C VAL A 13 3.07 5.61 0.66
N ARG A 14 2.16 5.07 -0.16
CA ARG A 14 1.31 5.85 -1.05
C ARG A 14 -0.15 5.69 -0.64
N VAL A 15 -0.76 6.79 -0.23
CA VAL A 15 -2.20 6.89 0.03
C VAL A 15 -2.92 7.23 -1.26
N MET A 16 -3.85 6.36 -1.65
CA MET A 16 -4.66 6.44 -2.86
C MET A 16 -6.10 6.76 -2.47
N PRO A 17 -6.76 7.76 -3.09
CA PRO A 17 -8.13 8.15 -2.76
C PRO A 17 -9.20 7.12 -3.17
N GLY A 18 -8.81 6.05 -3.86
CA GLY A 18 -9.75 5.11 -4.49
C GLY A 18 -10.19 5.57 -5.89
N LYS A 19 -10.88 4.67 -6.58
CA LYS A 19 -11.41 4.80 -7.94
C LYS A 19 -12.80 4.15 -7.96
N PRO A 20 -13.89 4.88 -7.67
CA PRO A 20 -15.22 4.30 -7.41
C PRO A 20 -15.72 3.32 -8.49
N TYR A 21 -15.37 3.55 -9.75
CA TYR A 21 -15.79 2.71 -10.89
C TYR A 21 -14.71 1.71 -11.35
N SER A 22 -13.70 1.45 -10.54
CA SER A 22 -12.67 0.46 -10.85
C SER A 22 -13.29 -0.94 -10.96
N PRO A 23 -12.89 -1.76 -11.96
CA PRO A 23 -13.27 -3.16 -12.00
C PRO A 23 -12.65 -3.98 -10.85
N TYR A 24 -11.65 -3.41 -10.17
CA TYR A 24 -11.00 -4.02 -9.01
C TYR A 24 -11.60 -3.50 -7.71
N PRO A 25 -12.34 -4.32 -6.93
CA PRO A 25 -13.05 -3.89 -5.72
C PRO A 25 -12.12 -3.22 -4.69
N TYR A 26 -10.91 -3.73 -4.51
CA TYR A 26 -9.90 -3.22 -3.57
C TYR A 26 -9.33 -1.85 -3.96
N GLN A 27 -9.61 -1.35 -5.17
CA GLN A 27 -9.24 0.00 -5.59
C GLN A 27 -10.43 0.97 -5.56
N GLN A 28 -11.65 0.53 -5.22
CA GLN A 28 -12.84 1.39 -5.30
C GLN A 28 -12.89 2.42 -4.17
N LYS A 29 -12.50 2.02 -2.96
CA LYS A 29 -12.42 2.86 -1.76
C LYS A 29 -10.99 3.39 -1.57
N PRO A 30 -10.76 4.37 -0.67
CA PRO A 30 -9.40 4.77 -0.29
C PRO A 30 -8.56 3.59 0.23
N TYR A 31 -7.32 3.49 -0.24
CA TYR A 31 -6.39 2.43 0.12
C TYR A 31 -4.95 2.95 0.21
N VAL A 32 -4.07 2.14 0.79
CA VAL A 32 -2.64 2.39 0.93
C VAL A 32 -1.86 1.29 0.24
N ILE A 33 -0.80 1.69 -0.47
CA ILE A 33 0.25 0.77 -0.93
C ILE A 33 1.53 1.13 -0.15
N HIS A 34 2.08 0.17 0.57
CA HIS A 34 3.37 0.30 1.25
C HIS A 34 4.40 -0.57 0.51
N ILE A 35 5.40 0.06 -0.09
CA ILE A 35 6.50 -0.60 -0.79
C ILE A 35 7.72 -0.63 0.12
N LYS A 36 8.37 -1.80 0.24
CA LYS A 36 9.64 -2.02 0.94
C LYS A 36 10.50 -3.00 0.13
N ASN A 37 11.67 -2.54 -0.34
CA ASN A 37 12.59 -3.29 -1.21
C ASN A 37 11.89 -3.87 -2.46
N ASP A 38 11.27 -2.98 -3.24
CA ASP A 38 10.59 -3.26 -4.52
C ASP A 38 9.35 -4.19 -4.44
N MET A 39 9.00 -4.68 -3.25
CA MET A 39 7.78 -5.45 -3.02
C MET A 39 6.77 -4.64 -2.20
N ALA A 40 5.48 -4.93 -2.38
CA ALA A 40 4.46 -4.37 -1.52
C ALA A 40 4.37 -5.16 -0.21
N LEU A 41 3.90 -4.52 0.85
CA LEU A 41 3.52 -5.18 2.09
C LEU A 41 2.00 -5.35 2.12
N ASP A 42 1.54 -6.51 2.58
CA ASP A 42 0.14 -6.70 2.96
C ASP A 42 -0.14 -6.09 4.34
N LYS A 43 -1.41 -6.16 4.78
CA LYS A 43 -1.83 -5.62 6.09
C LYS A 43 -1.17 -6.27 7.30
N PHE A 44 -0.50 -7.42 7.12
CA PHE A 44 0.26 -8.12 8.15
C PHE A 44 1.77 -7.85 8.06
N GLY A 45 2.22 -7.03 7.10
CA GLY A 45 3.63 -6.72 6.89
C GLY A 45 4.37 -7.79 6.08
N LYS A 46 3.66 -8.75 5.48
CA LYS A 46 4.27 -9.76 4.61
C LYS A 46 4.48 -9.17 3.22
N LYS A 47 5.64 -9.46 2.64
CA LYS A 47 5.96 -9.00 1.28
C LYS A 47 5.16 -9.79 0.23
N VAL A 48 4.54 -9.07 -0.68
CA VAL A 48 3.68 -9.58 -1.76
C VAL A 48 3.92 -8.77 -3.06
N PRO A 49 3.68 -9.37 -4.24
CA PRO A 49 3.66 -8.61 -5.49
C PRO A 49 2.63 -7.47 -5.46
N SER A 50 2.99 -6.30 -5.97
CA SER A 50 2.18 -5.07 -5.87
C SER A 50 0.88 -5.09 -6.67
N ASN A 51 0.74 -6.01 -7.63
CA ASN A 51 -0.46 -6.19 -8.43
C ASN A 51 -1.50 -7.10 -7.76
N LEU A 52 -1.18 -7.71 -6.63
CA LEU A 52 -2.13 -8.55 -5.91
C LEU A 52 -3.12 -7.72 -5.07
N PRO A 53 -4.35 -8.20 -4.86
CA PRO A 53 -5.35 -7.50 -4.04
C PRO A 53 -4.83 -7.17 -2.63
N GLU A 54 -4.10 -8.07 -2.00
CA GLU A 54 -3.57 -7.90 -0.64
C GLU A 54 -2.52 -6.79 -0.50
N ALA A 55 -1.90 -6.35 -1.60
CA ALA A 55 -1.02 -5.19 -1.62
C ALA A 55 -1.77 -3.84 -1.49
N HIS A 56 -3.10 -3.85 -1.63
CA HIS A 56 -3.97 -2.69 -1.60
C HIS A 56 -4.73 -2.65 -0.28
N ILE A 57 -4.07 -2.18 0.77
CA ILE A 57 -4.59 -2.20 2.13
C ILE A 57 -5.68 -1.12 2.28
N PRO A 58 -6.92 -1.44 2.68
CA PRO A 58 -7.93 -0.43 2.97
C PRO A 58 -7.38 0.64 3.92
N LEU A 59 -7.65 1.92 3.67
CA LEU A 59 -7.05 3.01 4.45
C LEU A 59 -7.31 2.89 5.96
N GLU A 60 -8.50 2.39 6.33
CA GLU A 60 -8.93 2.15 7.71
C GLU A 60 -8.24 0.95 8.39
N GLU A 61 -7.65 0.04 7.61
CA GLU A 61 -6.91 -1.13 8.11
C GLU A 61 -5.39 -0.88 8.12
N PHE A 62 -4.92 0.24 7.57
CA PHE A 62 -3.49 0.49 7.42
C PHE A 62 -2.85 0.88 8.76
N ILE A 63 -1.89 0.06 9.20
CA ILE A 63 -1.02 0.33 10.35
C ILE A 63 0.41 0.39 9.83
N TYR A 64 1.07 1.54 10.01
CA TYR A 64 2.49 1.66 9.72
C TYR A 64 3.30 0.88 10.77
N ARG A 65 4.05 -0.13 10.31
CA ARG A 65 4.97 -0.91 11.15
C ARG A 65 6.41 -0.58 10.73
N SER A 66 7.21 -0.10 11.67
CA SER A 66 8.61 0.30 11.45
C SER A 66 9.64 -0.82 11.68
N GLU A 67 9.19 -2.07 11.80
CA GLU A 67 10.05 -3.23 12.07
C GLU A 67 10.98 -3.57 10.89
#